data_AF-A0A915ES10-F1
#
_entry.id   AF-A0A915ES10-F1
#
_cell.length_a   1.000
_cell.length_b   1.000
_cell.length_c   1.000
_cell.angle_alpha   90.00
_cell.angle_beta   90.00
_cell.angle_gamma   90.00
#
_symmetry.space_group_name_H-M   'P 1'
#
loop_
_entity.id
_entity.type
_entity.pdbx_description
1 polymer ?
#
loop_
_entity_poly.entity_id
_entity_poly.type
_entity_poly.pdbx_seq_one_letter_code
_entity_poly.pdbx_strand_id
1 'polypeptide(L)'
;MGDDTPLHLAAAHGHRQIVVKLLSKKAEVNVPNEHGMTPLHYACFWGYEQIAEDLIRSGAIATLCNKRDLTPLDVCQPQVRRTLFEIAAENGQNPEQKVKYKMRTGGILRLYAPETPLVKIHRVDIQSLALTKPIAQSHSGTLYRGKWQGMTLWPGY
;
A
#
# COMPACT_ATOMS: atom_id res chain seq x y z
N MET A 1 -4.01 -10.55 -24.12
CA MET A 1 -2.88 -9.61 -24.25
C MET A 1 -2.83 -8.93 -22.90
N GLY A 2 -1.82 -9.21 -22.08
CA GLY A 2 -1.79 -8.74 -20.69
C GLY A 2 -1.74 -7.21 -20.60
N ASP A 3 -2.43 -6.64 -19.62
CA ASP A 3 -2.41 -5.21 -19.25
C ASP A 3 -1.05 -4.76 -18.66
N ASP A 4 0.05 -5.31 -19.17
CA ASP A 4 1.39 -5.01 -18.69
C ASP A 4 1.83 -3.63 -19.20
N THR A 5 1.97 -2.70 -18.27
CA THR A 5 2.56 -1.38 -18.56
C THR A 5 4.05 -1.52 -18.92
N PRO A 6 4.67 -0.52 -19.57
CA PRO A 6 6.10 -0.53 -19.84
C PRO A 6 6.96 -0.77 -18.59
N LEU A 7 6.47 -0.35 -17.41
CA LEU A 7 7.14 -0.55 -16.14
C LEU A 7 7.09 -2.02 -15.68
N HIS A 8 5.99 -2.75 -15.97
CA HIS A 8 5.92 -4.19 -15.72
C HIS A 8 6.97 -4.94 -16.53
N LEU A 9 7.04 -4.67 -17.83
CA LEU A 9 7.99 -5.33 -18.73
C LEU A 9 9.44 -5.01 -18.33
N ALA A 10 9.74 -3.75 -18.02
CA ALA A 10 11.07 -3.35 -17.58
C ALA A 10 11.48 -4.03 -16.26
N ALA A 11 10.56 -4.16 -15.30
CA ALA A 11 10.80 -4.86 -14.05
C ALA A 11 10.93 -6.38 -14.24
N ALA A 12 10.12 -6.99 -15.11
CA ALA A 12 10.16 -8.42 -15.40
C ALA A 12 11.44 -8.87 -16.11
N HIS A 13 12.04 -8.00 -16.92
CA HIS A 13 13.27 -8.29 -17.67
C HIS A 13 14.54 -7.74 -17.02
N GLY A 14 14.47 -7.18 -15.81
CA GLY A 14 15.65 -6.69 -15.10
C GLY A 14 16.26 -5.41 -15.68
N HIS A 15 15.52 -4.64 -16.47
CA HIS A 15 16.02 -3.46 -17.16
C HIS A 15 16.01 -2.22 -16.26
N ARG A 16 16.88 -2.20 -15.24
CA ARG A 16 16.95 -1.13 -14.23
C ARG A 16 17.05 0.28 -14.82
N GLN A 17 17.85 0.49 -15.86
CA GLN A 17 17.99 1.81 -16.50
C GLN A 17 16.66 2.30 -17.10
N ILE A 18 15.86 1.39 -17.67
CA ILE A 18 14.53 1.71 -18.20
C ILE A 18 13.57 2.01 -17.06
N VAL A 19 13.61 1.22 -15.98
CA VAL A 19 12.82 1.46 -14.77
C VAL A 19 13.08 2.88 -14.22
N VAL A 20 14.33 3.23 -13.94
CA VAL A 20 14.70 4.56 -13.43
C VAL A 20 14.24 5.68 -14.37
N LYS A 21 14.39 5.50 -15.69
CA LYS A 21 13.91 6.47 -16.68
C LYS A 21 12.39 6.64 -16.64
N LEU A 22 11.63 5.55 -16.55
CA LEU A 22 10.17 5.58 -16.42
C LEU A 22 9.74 6.23 -15.10
N LEU A 23 10.40 5.91 -13.99
CA LEU A 23 10.15 6.53 -12.68
C LEU A 23 10.41 8.04 -12.71
N SER A 24 11.48 8.50 -13.37
CA SER A 24 11.76 9.93 -13.56
C SER A 24 10.68 10.67 -14.33
N LYS A 25 9.92 9.95 -15.18
CA LYS A 25 8.79 10.48 -15.95
C LYS A 25 7.48 10.41 -15.17
N LYS A 26 7.51 10.10 -13.87
CA LYS A 26 6.34 9.93 -12.99
C LYS A 26 5.39 8.85 -13.49
N ALA A 27 5.93 7.76 -14.03
CA ALA A 27 5.12 6.59 -14.39
C ALA A 27 4.38 6.04 -13.16
N GLU A 28 3.16 5.57 -13.35
CA GLU A 28 2.37 4.97 -12.28
C GLU A 28 2.98 3.63 -11.84
N VAL A 29 3.44 3.56 -10.59
CA VAL A 29 4.20 2.41 -10.05
C VAL A 29 3.33 1.31 -9.45
N ASN A 30 2.08 1.65 -9.13
CA ASN A 30 1.11 0.77 -8.49
C ASN A 30 -0.02 0.38 -9.45
N VAL A 31 0.27 0.29 -10.75
CA VAL A 31 -0.74 -0.22 -11.70
C VAL A 31 -0.77 -1.74 -11.60
N PRO A 32 -1.93 -2.37 -11.37
CA PRO A 32 -2.08 -3.81 -11.50
C PRO A 32 -2.29 -4.22 -12.96
N ASN A 33 -1.68 -5.32 -13.39
CA ASN A 33 -1.99 -5.96 -14.66
C ASN A 33 -3.24 -6.89 -14.54
N GLU A 34 -3.55 -7.64 -15.60
CA GLU A 34 -4.66 -8.60 -15.64
C GLU A 34 -4.62 -9.65 -14.51
N HIS A 35 -3.45 -9.92 -13.93
CA HIS A 35 -3.29 -10.86 -12.81
C HIS A 35 -3.31 -10.17 -11.43
N GLY A 36 -3.51 -8.85 -11.39
CA GLY A 36 -3.37 -8.05 -10.18
C GLY A 36 -1.91 -7.85 -9.75
N MET A 37 -0.95 -8.25 -10.59
CA MET A 37 0.47 -8.09 -10.30
C MET A 37 0.86 -6.64 -10.57
N THR A 38 1.69 -6.09 -9.71
CA THR A 38 2.34 -4.78 -9.91
C THR A 38 3.77 -4.99 -10.40
N PRO A 39 4.46 -3.96 -10.92
CA PRO A 39 5.87 -4.07 -11.31
C PRO A 39 6.77 -4.59 -10.18
N LEU A 40 6.44 -4.25 -8.92
CA LEU A 40 7.17 -4.72 -7.74
C LEU A 40 7.06 -6.24 -7.54
N HIS A 41 5.93 -6.86 -7.90
CA HIS A 41 5.80 -8.32 -7.84
C HIS A 41 6.78 -9.01 -8.79
N TYR A 42 6.96 -8.48 -10.00
CA TYR A 42 7.90 -9.04 -10.98
C TYR A 42 9.34 -8.86 -10.52
N ALA A 43 9.72 -7.67 -10.04
CA ALA A 43 11.05 -7.43 -9.51
C ALA A 43 11.38 -8.40 -8.35
N CYS A 44 10.41 -8.66 -7.47
CA CYS A 44 10.58 -9.61 -6.38
C CYS A 44 10.67 -11.07 -6.82
N PHE A 45 9.76 -11.50 -7.70
CA PHE A 45 9.73 -12.87 -8.19
C PHE A 45 11.05 -13.28 -8.85
N TRP A 46 11.64 -12.36 -9.64
CA TRP A 46 12.93 -12.59 -10.30
C TRP A 46 14.15 -12.26 -9.43
N GLY A 47 13.95 -11.69 -8.24
CA GLY A 47 15.03 -11.34 -7.31
C GLY A 47 15.86 -10.12 -7.72
N TYR A 48 15.29 -9.20 -8.51
CA TYR A 48 15.95 -7.96 -8.92
C TYR A 48 15.89 -6.92 -7.79
N GLU A 49 16.74 -7.11 -6.78
CA GLU A 49 16.81 -6.28 -5.58
C GLU A 49 16.87 -4.79 -5.91
N GLN A 50 17.83 -4.35 -6.72
CA GLN A 50 18.01 -2.91 -6.99
C GLN A 50 16.79 -2.28 -7.68
N ILE A 51 16.09 -3.05 -8.51
CA ILE A 51 14.84 -2.58 -9.15
C ILE A 51 13.72 -2.47 -8.13
N ALA A 52 13.61 -3.45 -7.23
CA ALA A 52 12.60 -3.44 -6.19
C ALA A 52 12.82 -2.29 -5.20
N GLU A 53 14.08 -1.96 -4.87
CA GLU A 53 14.40 -0.78 -4.07
C GLU A 53 14.00 0.52 -4.77
N ASP A 54 14.37 0.69 -6.05
CA ASP A 54 14.06 1.89 -6.84
C ASP A 54 12.53 2.09 -6.91
N LEU A 55 11.78 1.00 -7.08
CA LEU A 55 10.32 1.02 -7.08
C LEU A 55 9.75 1.47 -5.71
N ILE A 56 10.20 0.92 -4.59
CA ILE A 56 9.69 1.31 -3.27
C ILE A 56 10.02 2.77 -2.94
N ARG A 57 11.25 3.22 -3.22
CA ARG A 57 11.65 4.63 -3.05
C ARG A 57 10.80 5.59 -3.91
N SER A 58 10.27 5.11 -5.03
CA SER A 58 9.36 5.86 -5.90
C SER A 58 7.88 5.79 -5.48
N GLY A 59 7.56 5.15 -4.34
CA GLY A 59 6.20 5.04 -3.81
C GLY A 59 5.46 3.75 -4.19
N ALA A 60 6.17 2.69 -4.60
CA ALA A 60 5.56 1.39 -4.79
C ALA A 60 5.09 0.81 -3.45
N ILE A 61 3.90 0.21 -3.43
CA ILE A 61 3.29 -0.33 -2.23
C ILE A 61 3.63 -1.82 -2.12
N ALA A 62 4.51 -2.18 -1.20
CA ALA A 62 4.98 -3.56 -0.98
C ALA A 62 3.91 -4.48 -0.37
N THR A 63 2.81 -3.92 0.11
CA THR A 63 1.69 -4.61 0.76
C THR A 63 0.55 -4.97 -0.18
N LEU A 64 0.63 -4.58 -1.45
CA LEU A 64 -0.44 -4.78 -2.41
C LEU A 64 -0.56 -6.24 -2.85
N CYS A 65 -1.71 -6.85 -2.61
CA CYS A 65 -1.99 -8.20 -3.04
C CYS A 65 -2.41 -8.27 -4.51
N ASN A 66 -1.88 -9.27 -5.21
CA ASN A 66 -2.40 -9.72 -6.49
C ASN A 66 -3.72 -10.49 -6.38
N LYS A 67 -4.26 -10.98 -7.50
CA LYS A 67 -5.51 -11.78 -7.52
C LYS A 67 -5.44 -13.10 -6.74
N ARG A 68 -4.23 -13.54 -6.36
CA ARG A 68 -3.98 -14.74 -5.55
C ARG A 68 -3.78 -14.42 -4.05
N ASP A 69 -4.05 -13.19 -3.63
CA ASP A 69 -3.85 -12.73 -2.25
C ASP A 69 -2.39 -12.78 -1.76
N LEU A 70 -1.44 -12.76 -2.69
CA LEU A 70 0.00 -12.71 -2.43
C LEU A 70 0.50 -11.28 -2.57
N THR A 71 1.28 -10.82 -1.60
CA THR A 71 2.01 -9.54 -1.69
C THR A 71 3.31 -9.71 -2.49
N PRO A 72 3.93 -8.63 -3.00
CA PRO A 72 5.27 -8.67 -3.57
C PRO A 72 6.25 -9.38 -2.64
N LEU A 73 6.20 -9.07 -1.34
CA LEU A 73 7.05 -9.66 -0.30
C LEU A 73 6.88 -11.18 -0.17
N ASP A 74 5.69 -11.71 -0.42
CA ASP A 74 5.41 -13.16 -0.37
C ASP A 74 6.00 -13.91 -1.56
N VAL A 75 6.20 -13.24 -2.70
CA VAL A 75 6.80 -13.83 -3.91
C VAL A 75 8.29 -13.55 -4.05
N CYS A 76 8.89 -12.67 -3.22
CA CYS A 76 10.32 -12.38 -3.29
C CYS A 76 11.16 -13.60 -2.86
N GLN A 77 12.38 -13.69 -3.41
CA GLN A 77 13.38 -14.63 -2.88
C GLN A 77 13.76 -14.29 -1.42
N PRO A 78 14.17 -15.27 -0.60
CA PRO A 78 14.45 -15.05 0.82
C PRO A 78 15.51 -13.97 1.10
N GLN A 79 16.54 -13.85 0.25
CA GLN A 79 17.56 -12.80 0.43
C GLN A 79 16.98 -11.42 0.18
N VAL A 80 16.28 -11.24 -0.94
CA VAL A 80 15.65 -9.96 -1.34
C VAL A 80 14.53 -9.58 -0.38
N ARG A 81 13.76 -10.54 0.12
CA ARG A 81 12.67 -10.28 1.08
C ARG A 81 13.18 -9.54 2.32
N ARG A 82 14.34 -9.92 2.86
CA ARG A 82 14.88 -9.28 4.07
C ARG A 82 15.19 -7.80 3.83
N THR A 83 15.95 -7.51 2.78
CA THR A 83 16.34 -6.13 2.46
C THR A 83 15.14 -5.28 2.08
N LEU A 84 14.20 -5.85 1.33
CA LEU A 84 12.98 -5.16 0.95
C LEU A 84 12.05 -4.87 2.13
N PHE A 85 12.02 -5.74 3.14
CA PHE A 85 11.21 -5.54 4.35
C PHE A 85 11.69 -4.33 5.15
N GLU A 86 13.01 -4.18 5.28
CA GLU A 86 13.64 -3.03 5.93
C GLU A 86 13.32 -1.74 5.17
N ILE A 87 13.51 -1.73 3.84
CA ILE A 87 13.25 -0.55 3.00
C ILE A 87 11.77 -0.19 2.98
N ALA A 88 10.86 -1.17 2.97
CA ALA A 88 9.43 -0.91 3.07
C ALA A 88 9.05 -0.26 4.41
N ALA A 89 9.64 -0.73 5.51
CA ALA A 89 9.46 -0.14 6.84
C ALA A 89 10.03 1.28 6.93
N GLU A 90 11.19 1.54 6.36
CA GLU A 90 11.78 2.90 6.25
C GLU A 90 10.86 3.86 5.49
N ASN A 91 10.15 3.37 4.47
CA ASN A 91 9.17 4.15 3.71
C ASN A 91 7.80 4.25 4.42
N GLY A 92 7.71 3.86 5.70
CA GLY A 92 6.50 3.97 6.52
C GLY A 92 5.40 2.97 6.14
N GLN A 93 5.71 1.94 5.35
CA GLN A 93 4.78 0.87 5.05
C GLN A 93 4.84 -0.18 6.15
N ASN A 94 3.68 -0.72 6.54
CA ASN A 94 3.64 -1.90 7.40
C ASN A 94 3.65 -3.16 6.50
N PRO A 95 4.78 -3.83 6.28
CA PRO A 95 4.88 -4.98 5.38
C PRO A 95 4.03 -6.19 5.78
N GLU A 96 3.52 -6.24 7.01
CA GLU A 96 2.62 -7.30 7.47
C GLU A 96 1.15 -7.04 7.09
N GLN A 97 0.80 -5.78 6.84
CA GLN A 97 -0.55 -5.40 6.47
C GLN A 97 -0.81 -5.76 5.01
N LYS A 98 -1.84 -6.55 4.71
CA LYS A 98 -2.25 -6.81 3.32
C LYS A 98 -3.17 -5.70 2.81
N VAL A 99 -2.98 -5.25 1.57
CA VAL A 99 -3.84 -4.26 0.89
C VAL A 99 -4.31 -4.86 -0.43
N LYS A 100 -5.60 -4.80 -0.74
CA LYS A 100 -6.20 -5.34 -1.97
C LYS A 100 -6.76 -4.21 -2.84
N TYR A 101 -6.84 -4.44 -4.13
CA TYR A 101 -7.65 -3.58 -5.00
C TYR A 101 -9.14 -3.92 -4.83
N LYS A 102 -9.99 -2.89 -4.77
CA LYS A 102 -11.44 -3.02 -4.88
C LYS A 102 -11.91 -2.23 -6.09
N MET A 103 -12.46 -2.95 -7.07
CA MET A 103 -13.17 -2.35 -8.19
C MET A 103 -14.46 -1.71 -7.67
N ARG A 104 -14.65 -0.41 -7.94
CA ARG A 104 -15.97 0.21 -7.78
C ARG A 104 -16.74 0.11 -9.11
N THR A 105 -18.06 -0.01 -9.02
CA THR A 105 -18.97 0.18 -10.15
C THR A 105 -18.67 1.53 -10.81
N GLY A 106 -18.05 1.50 -12.00
CA GLY A 106 -17.54 2.69 -12.70
C GLY A 106 -16.06 2.65 -13.12
N GLY A 107 -15.33 1.56 -12.87
CA GLY A 107 -13.98 1.35 -13.43
C GLY A 107 -12.83 2.00 -12.64
N ILE A 108 -13.12 2.65 -11.51
CA ILE A 108 -12.10 3.24 -10.65
C ILE A 108 -11.59 2.18 -9.66
N LEU A 109 -10.28 1.90 -9.71
CA LEU A 109 -9.57 1.07 -8.74
C LEU A 109 -9.32 1.88 -7.45
N ARG A 110 -9.80 1.38 -6.29
CA ARG A 110 -9.42 1.90 -4.96
C ARG A 110 -8.63 0.85 -4.18
N LEU A 111 -7.61 1.30 -3.47
CA LEU A 111 -6.89 0.49 -2.49
C LEU A 111 -7.78 0.25 -1.26
N TYR A 112 -7.85 -0.98 -0.78
CA TYR A 112 -8.64 -1.39 0.38
C TYR A 112 -7.81 -2.32 1.28
N ALA A 113 -7.62 -1.98 2.55
CA ALA A 113 -6.99 -2.87 3.52
C ALA A 113 -8.04 -3.77 4.19
N PRO A 114 -8.06 -5.09 3.96
CA PRO A 114 -9.04 -6.01 4.56
C PRO A 114 -9.01 -6.07 6.10
N GLU A 115 -7.85 -5.84 6.73
CA GLU A 115 -7.71 -5.92 8.21
C GLU A 115 -8.18 -4.65 8.95
N THR A 116 -8.80 -3.70 8.25
CA THR A 116 -9.63 -2.70 8.93
C THR A 116 -11.09 -3.13 8.79
N PRO A 117 -11.72 -3.78 9.80
CA PRO A 117 -13.17 -3.88 9.83
C PRO A 117 -13.68 -2.46 9.87
N LEU A 118 -14.17 -1.95 8.74
CA LEU A 118 -14.78 -0.62 8.54
C LEU A 118 -14.72 0.29 9.79
N VAL A 119 -13.53 0.75 10.16
CA VAL A 119 -13.48 2.09 10.72
C VAL A 119 -13.78 2.92 9.51
N LYS A 120 -15.05 3.34 9.37
CA LYS A 120 -15.34 4.59 8.69
C LYS A 120 -14.33 5.57 9.27
N ILE A 121 -13.23 5.82 8.57
CA ILE A 121 -12.50 7.04 8.83
C ILE A 121 -13.34 8.12 8.16
N HIS A 122 -14.50 8.44 8.76
CA HIS A 122 -14.91 9.83 8.79
C HIS A 122 -14.20 10.44 9.99
N ARG A 123 -12.86 10.51 9.85
CA ARG A 123 -11.91 11.09 10.80
C ARG A 123 -12.07 10.54 12.22
N VAL A 124 -11.17 9.64 12.62
CA VAL A 124 -10.68 9.51 14.00
C VAL A 124 -11.76 9.58 15.10
N ASP A 125 -12.09 8.44 15.70
CA ASP A 125 -13.19 8.35 16.68
C ASP A 125 -13.07 9.40 17.79
N ILE A 126 -14.16 10.14 17.94
CA ILE A 126 -14.34 11.34 18.75
C ILE A 126 -14.21 11.02 20.25
N GLN A 127 -14.46 9.75 20.61
CA GLN A 127 -14.31 9.23 21.96
C GLN A 127 -12.86 8.95 22.36
N SER A 128 -11.96 8.69 21.39
CA SER A 128 -10.52 8.50 21.63
C SER A 128 -9.77 9.81 21.93
N LEU A 129 -10.50 10.91 21.95
CA LEU A 129 -10.02 12.24 21.60
C LEU A 129 -10.23 13.26 22.74
N ALA A 130 -10.64 12.78 23.93
CA ALA A 130 -10.96 13.59 25.11
C ALA A 130 -11.88 14.79 24.80
N LEU A 131 -12.86 14.60 23.90
CA LEU A 131 -13.82 15.62 23.50
C LEU A 131 -15.03 15.54 24.43
N THR A 132 -15.14 16.48 25.37
CA THR A 132 -16.03 16.33 26.53
C THR A 132 -17.48 16.74 26.31
N LYS A 133 -17.85 17.46 25.22
CA LYS A 133 -19.27 17.83 24.95
C LYS A 133 -19.61 18.00 23.44
N PRO A 134 -20.76 17.49 22.97
CA PRO A 134 -21.31 17.80 21.64
C PRO A 134 -21.92 19.22 21.61
N ILE A 135 -21.76 19.95 20.51
CA ILE A 135 -22.18 21.36 20.40
C ILE A 135 -23.39 21.54 19.45
N ALA A 136 -23.50 20.71 18.41
CA ALA A 136 -24.61 20.78 17.44
C ALA A 136 -24.77 19.48 16.62
N GLN A 137 -25.98 19.21 16.14
CA GLN A 137 -26.34 18.04 15.31
C GLN A 137 -26.94 18.48 13.97
N SER A 138 -26.46 17.91 12.86
CA SER A 138 -26.95 18.12 11.47
C SER A 138 -27.37 16.77 10.85
N HIS A 139 -28.12 16.80 9.73
CA HIS A 139 -28.57 15.61 8.98
C HIS A 139 -27.41 14.67 8.54
N SER A 140 -26.17 15.16 8.56
CA SER A 140 -24.96 14.39 8.25
C SER A 140 -24.06 14.08 9.45
N GLY A 141 -24.43 14.44 10.69
CA GLY A 141 -23.69 14.09 11.93
C GLY A 141 -23.47 15.24 12.94
N THR A 142 -22.77 14.93 14.06
CA THR A 142 -22.61 15.78 15.28
C THR A 142 -21.18 16.33 15.44
N LEU A 143 -21.01 17.58 15.91
CA LEU A 143 -19.70 18.29 16.07
C LEU A 143 -19.18 18.36 17.54
N TYR A 144 -17.85 18.26 17.76
CA TYR A 144 -17.15 18.14 19.08
C TYR A 144 -15.78 18.90 19.16
N ARG A 145 -15.18 19.20 20.36
CA ARG A 145 -13.91 20.01 20.56
C ARG A 145 -12.91 19.52 21.69
N GLY A 146 -11.56 19.48 21.45
CA GLY A 146 -10.49 18.98 22.41
C GLY A 146 -9.09 18.59 21.80
N LYS A 147 -8.08 18.17 22.63
CA LYS A 147 -6.61 17.99 22.32
C LYS A 147 -6.05 16.54 22.52
N TRP A 148 -5.05 16.11 21.73
CA TRP A 148 -4.43 14.75 21.66
C TRP A 148 -3.10 14.58 22.43
N GLN A 149 -2.85 13.41 23.06
CA GLN A 149 -1.51 13.00 23.57
C GLN A 149 -1.25 11.47 23.55
N GLY A 150 -0.10 11.06 22.96
CA GLY A 150 0.89 10.07 23.44
C GLY A 150 0.52 8.60 23.72
N MET A 151 1.11 7.68 22.94
CA MET A 151 1.14 6.20 23.10
C MET A 151 1.37 5.67 24.53
N THR A 152 0.71 4.53 24.87
CA THR A 152 1.40 3.28 25.31
C THR A 152 0.49 2.04 25.23
N LEU A 153 0.90 1.11 24.36
CA LEU A 153 0.91 -0.37 24.40
C LEU A 153 0.13 -1.19 25.49
N TRP A 154 -0.79 -2.06 25.03
CA TRP A 154 -1.28 -3.39 25.54
C TRP A 154 -1.95 -3.48 26.96
N PRO A 155 -2.51 -4.63 27.43
CA PRO A 155 -3.20 -5.79 26.80
C PRO A 155 -4.60 -6.09 27.44
N GLY A 156 -5.33 -7.09 26.93
CA GLY A 156 -6.05 -8.04 27.81
C GLY A 156 -7.55 -8.28 27.57
N TYR A 157 -7.82 -9.46 27.02
CA TYR A 157 -9.03 -10.32 27.04
C TYR A 157 -10.33 -9.85 26.38
#